data_AF-S4PEV1-F1
#
_entry.id   AF-S4PEV1-F1
#
_cell.length_a   1.000
_cell.length_b   1.000
_cell.length_c   1.000
_cell.angle_alpha   90.00
_cell.angle_beta   90.00
_cell.angle_gamma   90.00
#
_symmetry.space_group_name_H-M   'P 1'
#
loop_
_entity.id
_entity.type
_entity.pdbx_description
1 polymer ?
#
loop_
_entity_poly.entity_id
_entity_poly.type
_entity_poly.pdbx_seq_one_letter_code
_entity_poly.pdbx_strand_id
1 'polypeptide(L)'
;GQFQLFADTLTKFDEECTNSVIESDDLPKTEVQVMWKAPPEGSGCVLFKAMVYENESSWFAQDGQLSKRLCEDAAASAPDCCACDDAKYRMVFEGLWSP
;
A
#
# COMPACT_ATOMS: atom_id res chain seq x y z
N GLY A 1 6.15 -5.97 6.80
CA GLY A 1 5.73 -4.57 7.02
C GLY A 1 5.12 -4.45 8.39
N GLN A 2 4.70 -3.26 8.79
CA GLN A 2 4.10 -3.02 10.11
C GLN A 2 2.89 -2.10 9.98
N PHE A 3 1.78 -2.46 10.60
CA PHE A 3 0.61 -1.58 10.68
C PHE A 3 0.81 -0.47 11.71
N GLN A 4 0.18 0.67 11.46
CA GLN A 4 0.10 1.83 12.36
C GLN A 4 -1.35 2.30 12.35
N LEU A 5 -1.94 2.44 13.53
CA LEU A 5 -3.35 2.80 13.69
C LEU A 5 -3.52 4.32 13.71
N PHE A 6 -4.66 4.79 13.20
CA PHE A 6 -5.07 6.19 13.37
C PHE A 6 -5.68 6.42 14.76
N ALA A 7 -5.86 7.69 15.12
CA ALA A 7 -6.42 8.09 16.42
C ALA A 7 -7.95 7.97 16.50
N ASP A 8 -8.61 7.43 15.47
CA ASP A 8 -10.08 7.33 15.35
C ASP A 8 -10.70 6.24 16.24
N THR A 9 -9.88 5.45 16.95
CA THR A 9 -10.29 4.41 17.91
C THR A 9 -11.17 3.30 17.34
N LEU A 10 -11.31 3.20 16.00
CA LEU A 10 -12.14 2.19 15.34
C LEU A 10 -11.47 0.81 15.26
N THR A 11 -10.15 0.78 15.40
CA THR A 11 -9.31 -0.42 15.24
C THR A 11 -8.30 -0.53 16.38
N LYS A 12 -7.87 -1.75 16.67
CA LYS A 12 -6.81 -2.06 17.65
C LYS A 12 -5.92 -3.19 17.15
N PHE A 13 -4.73 -3.32 17.73
CA PHE A 13 -3.90 -4.49 17.47
C PHE A 13 -4.48 -5.72 18.17
N ASP A 14 -4.38 -6.85 17.50
CA ASP A 14 -4.71 -8.15 18.08
C ASP A 14 -3.67 -8.51 19.18
N GLU A 15 -4.15 -8.90 20.36
CA GLU A 15 -3.31 -9.26 21.50
C GLU A 15 -2.66 -10.64 21.33
N GLU A 16 -3.29 -11.53 20.55
CA GLU A 16 -2.79 -12.88 20.27
C GLU A 16 -1.93 -12.91 18.99
N CYS A 17 -2.13 -11.95 18.09
CA CYS A 17 -1.40 -11.84 16.83
C CYS A 17 -0.83 -10.44 16.58
N THR A 18 0.45 -10.24 16.94
CA THR A 18 1.13 -8.93 16.93
C THR A 18 1.16 -8.18 15.58
N ASN A 19 0.89 -8.86 14.46
CA ASN A 19 0.86 -8.26 13.11
C ASN A 19 -0.54 -8.17 12.50
N SER A 20 -1.59 -8.34 13.32
CA SER A 20 -2.98 -8.26 12.89
C SER A 20 -3.67 -7.06 13.54
N VAL A 21 -4.60 -6.48 12.79
CA VAL A 21 -5.47 -5.40 13.24
C VAL A 21 -6.90 -5.90 13.23
N ILE A 22 -7.62 -5.64 14.32
CA ILE A 22 -9.01 -6.03 14.53
C ILE A 22 -9.85 -4.81 14.89
N GLU A 23 -11.18 -4.98 14.89
CA GLU A 23 -12.12 -3.99 15.40
C GLU A 23 -11.89 -3.69 16.89
N SER A 24 -12.11 -2.45 17.28
CA SER A 24 -12.06 -2.06 18.70
C SER A 24 -13.31 -2.49 19.48
N ASP A 25 -14.46 -2.47 18.81
CA ASP A 25 -15.79 -2.83 19.32
C ASP A 25 -16.68 -3.45 18.21
N ASP A 26 -17.83 -3.99 18.62
CA ASP A 26 -18.80 -4.66 17.74
C ASP A 26 -19.82 -3.69 17.09
N LEU A 27 -19.61 -2.37 17.19
CA LEU A 27 -20.52 -1.42 16.55
C LEU A 27 -20.40 -1.50 15.02
N PRO A 28 -21.49 -1.38 14.26
CA PRO A 28 -21.45 -1.39 12.80
C PRO A 28 -20.57 -0.27 12.24
N LYS A 29 -19.67 -0.63 11.32
CA LYS A 29 -18.72 0.29 10.67
C LYS A 29 -18.91 0.22 9.16
N THR A 30 -18.92 1.36 8.50
CA THR A 30 -18.96 1.44 7.02
C THR A 30 -17.56 1.52 6.42
N GLU A 31 -16.57 1.98 7.18
CA GLU A 31 -15.20 2.15 6.76
C GLU A 31 -14.25 2.03 7.97
N VAL A 32 -13.07 1.45 7.73
CA VAL A 32 -11.93 1.48 8.65
C VAL A 32 -10.67 1.79 7.83
N GLN A 33 -9.74 2.51 8.45
CA GLN A 33 -8.49 2.88 7.80
C GLN A 33 -7.32 2.55 8.73
N VAL A 34 -6.22 2.09 8.14
CA VAL A 34 -4.95 1.86 8.83
C VAL A 34 -3.81 2.30 7.93
N MET A 35 -2.73 2.78 8.54
CA MET A 35 -1.49 3.02 7.82
C MET A 35 -0.66 1.73 7.83
N TRP A 36 0.03 1.44 6.73
CA TRP A 36 0.96 0.32 6.67
C TRP A 36 2.33 0.80 6.19
N LYS A 37 3.35 0.50 6.97
CA LYS A 37 4.74 0.73 6.60
C LYS A 37 5.30 -0.49 5.89
N ALA A 38 5.76 -0.29 4.66
CA ALA A 38 6.40 -1.31 3.86
C ALA A 38 7.63 -1.91 4.58
N PRO A 39 7.89 -3.23 4.44
CA PRO A 39 9.13 -3.83 4.91
C PRO A 39 10.35 -3.30 4.13
N PRO A 40 11.58 -3.58 4.60
CA PRO A 40 12.80 -3.27 3.84
C PRO A 40 12.83 -3.93 2.46
N GLU A 41 13.60 -3.36 1.54
CA GLU A 41 13.82 -3.91 0.19
C GLU A 41 14.38 -5.34 0.25
N GLY A 42 14.04 -6.17 -0.75
CA GLY A 42 14.37 -7.59 -0.79
C GLY A 42 13.47 -8.48 0.08
N SER A 43 12.40 -7.95 0.68
CA SER A 43 11.44 -8.73 1.48
C SER A 43 10.44 -9.50 0.60
N GLY A 44 10.41 -9.22 -0.70
CA GLY A 44 9.52 -9.87 -1.66
C GLY A 44 8.08 -9.34 -1.58
N CYS A 45 7.16 -10.11 -2.17
CA CYS A 45 5.76 -9.69 -2.23
C CYS A 45 5.04 -9.89 -0.89
N VAL A 46 4.29 -8.88 -0.49
CA VAL A 46 3.40 -8.90 0.67
C VAL A 46 1.97 -9.15 0.22
N LEU A 47 1.23 -9.97 0.97
CA LEU A 47 -0.19 -10.24 0.72
C LEU A 47 -1.02 -9.69 1.88
N PHE A 48 -1.83 -8.67 1.59
CA PHE A 48 -2.86 -8.20 2.48
C PHE A 48 -4.07 -9.11 2.38
N LYS A 49 -4.63 -9.47 3.54
CA LYS A 49 -5.88 -10.24 3.65
C LYS A 49 -6.76 -9.55 4.68
N ALA A 50 -8.03 -9.43 4.36
CA ALA A 50 -9.06 -8.93 5.26
C ALA A 50 -10.17 -9.97 5.43
N MET A 51 -10.83 -9.91 6.57
CA MET A 51 -12.06 -10.64 6.87
C MET A 51 -13.07 -9.62 7.38
N VAL A 52 -14.32 -9.74 6.91
CA VAL A 52 -15.41 -8.85 7.29
C VAL A 52 -16.57 -9.71 7.77
N TYR A 53 -17.01 -9.46 8.99
CA TYR A 53 -18.15 -10.12 9.59
C TYR A 53 -19.29 -9.11 9.75
N GLU A 54 -20.43 -9.36 9.10
CA GLU A 54 -21.64 -8.55 9.24
C GLU A 54 -22.69 -9.29 10.08
N ASN A 55 -22.90 -10.59 9.82
CA ASN A 55 -23.75 -11.49 10.58
C ASN A 55 -23.46 -12.96 10.21
N GLU A 56 -24.16 -13.92 10.85
CA GLU A 56 -23.96 -15.36 10.62
C GLU A 56 -24.10 -15.80 9.15
N SER A 57 -24.96 -15.12 8.37
CA SER A 57 -25.18 -15.40 6.95
C SER A 57 -24.32 -14.57 5.99
N SER A 58 -23.77 -13.46 6.47
CA SER A 58 -22.98 -12.49 5.71
C SER A 58 -21.61 -12.31 6.36
N TRP A 59 -20.69 -13.21 6.02
CA TRP A 59 -19.29 -13.11 6.42
C TRP A 59 -18.40 -13.42 5.21
N PHE A 60 -17.30 -12.70 5.11
CA PHE A 60 -16.40 -12.75 3.96
C PHE A 60 -14.95 -12.86 4.43
N ALA A 61 -14.19 -13.78 3.84
CA ALA A 61 -12.79 -13.97 4.19
C ALA A 61 -11.97 -14.28 2.94
N GLN A 62 -10.90 -13.52 2.71
CA GLN A 62 -9.89 -13.80 1.68
C GLN A 62 -10.40 -13.86 0.22
N ASP A 63 -11.64 -13.46 -0.04
CA ASP A 63 -12.24 -13.48 -1.39
C ASP A 63 -12.11 -12.15 -2.13
N GLY A 64 -11.80 -12.24 -3.43
CA GLY A 64 -11.84 -11.13 -4.36
C GLY A 64 -11.07 -9.88 -3.88
N GLN A 65 -11.82 -8.81 -3.60
CA GLN A 65 -11.29 -7.50 -3.21
C GLN A 65 -10.75 -7.44 -1.77
N LEU A 66 -10.96 -8.48 -0.94
CA LEU A 66 -10.42 -8.58 0.42
C LEU A 66 -8.99 -9.15 0.44
N SER A 67 -8.40 -9.40 -0.72
CA SER A 67 -7.00 -9.78 -0.84
C SER A 67 -6.27 -8.84 -1.81
N LYS A 68 -5.08 -8.37 -1.40
CA LYS A 68 -4.25 -7.53 -2.27
C LYS A 68 -2.79 -7.95 -2.14
N ARG A 69 -2.21 -8.37 -3.26
CA ARG A 69 -0.77 -8.61 -3.36
C ARG A 69 -0.05 -7.33 -3.77
N LEU A 70 0.95 -6.94 -3.01
CA LEU A 70 1.85 -5.83 -3.30
C LEU A 70 3.27 -6.39 -3.40
N CYS A 71 3.97 -6.12 -4.48
CA CYS A 71 5.36 -6.52 -4.68
C CYS A 71 6.24 -5.29 -4.74
N GLU A 72 7.52 -5.47 -4.40
CA GLU A 72 8.55 -4.51 -4.76
C GLU A 72 8.53 -4.30 -6.28
N ASP A 73 8.70 -3.06 -6.69
CA ASP A 73 8.73 -2.74 -8.12
C ASP A 73 10.03 -3.30 -8.70
N ALA A 74 9.90 -4.21 -9.68
CA ALA A 74 11.05 -4.73 -10.42
C ALA A 74 11.61 -3.65 -11.38
N ALA A 75 10.84 -2.58 -11.59
CA ALA A 75 11.14 -1.51 -12.51
C ALA A 75 11.67 -0.26 -11.78
N ALA A 76 12.97 -0.29 -11.45
CA ALA A 76 13.75 0.94 -11.54
C ALA A 76 13.95 1.38 -13.02
N SER A 77 13.27 0.75 -13.98
CA SER A 77 13.00 1.36 -15.27
C SER A 77 11.88 2.37 -15.06
N ALA A 78 12.20 3.66 -15.18
CA ALA A 78 11.21 4.71 -15.29
C ALA A 78 10.04 4.23 -16.19
N PRO A 79 8.77 4.52 -15.82
CA PRO A 79 7.65 4.14 -16.67
C PRO A 79 7.94 4.59 -18.10
N ASP A 80 7.65 3.73 -19.09
CA ASP A 80 7.64 4.14 -20.49
C ASP A 80 6.86 5.46 -20.57
N CYS A 81 7.48 6.48 -21.15
CA CYS A 81 6.99 7.85 -21.13
C CYS A 81 5.51 7.88 -21.56
N CYS A 82 4.62 8.30 -20.66
CA CYS A 82 3.18 8.45 -20.90
C CYS A 82 2.80 9.90 -21.26
N ALA A 83 3.79 10.76 -21.55
CA ALA A 83 3.52 12.13 -21.95
C ALA A 83 2.82 12.13 -23.32
N CYS A 84 1.56 12.55 -23.33
CA CYS A 84 0.76 12.70 -24.54
C CYS A 84 1.11 13.97 -25.34
N ASP A 85 1.89 14.88 -24.73
CA ASP A 85 2.22 16.19 -25.28
C ASP A 85 3.70 16.28 -25.65
N ASP A 86 3.98 17.01 -26.74
CA ASP A 86 5.34 17.24 -27.22
C ASP A 86 6.04 18.36 -26.44
N ALA A 87 7.32 18.16 -26.15
CA ALA A 87 8.18 19.19 -25.57
C ALA A 87 9.36 19.51 -26.49
N LYS A 88 9.65 20.80 -26.70
CA LYS A 88 10.76 21.28 -27.53
C LYS A 88 11.91 21.77 -26.65
N TYR A 89 13.07 21.15 -26.80
CA TYR A 89 14.28 21.54 -26.08
C TYR A 89 15.32 22.15 -27.02
N ARG A 90 16.09 23.12 -26.50
CA ARG A 90 17.29 23.64 -27.14
C ARG A 90 18.47 23.28 -26.26
N MET A 91 19.35 22.43 -26.78
CA MET A 91 20.64 22.13 -26.16
C MET A 91 21.70 23.04 -26.78
N VAL A 92 22.53 23.65 -25.94
CA VAL A 92 23.69 24.43 -26.35
C VAL A 92 24.91 23.81 -25.68
N PHE A 93 25.91 23.48 -26.49
CA PHE A 93 27.17 22.96 -25.99
C PHE A 93 28.22 24.07 -26.03
N GLU A 94 28.70 24.49 -24.87
CA GLU A 94 29.79 25.45 -24.74
C GLU A 94 31.08 24.69 -24.40
N GLY A 95 31.95 24.56 -25.41
CA GLY A 95 33.29 24.01 -25.23
C GLY A 95 34.24 25.09 -24.71
N LEU A 96 34.60 25.02 -23.43
CA LEU A 96 35.68 25.82 -22.86
C LEU A 96 37.00 25.08 -23.08
N TRP A 97 37.82 25.59 -24.00
CA TRP A 97 39.18 25.09 -24.23
C TRP A 97 40.18 26.06 -23.62
N SER A 98 41.05 25.58 -22.73
CA SER A 98 42.20 26.33 -22.19
C SER A 98 43.50 25.90 -22.88
N PRO A 99 44.48 26.80 -23.09
CA PRO A 99 45.80 26.46 -23.64
C PRO A 99 46.61 25.48 -22.77
#